data_AF-A0A0D3H0J9-F1
#
_entry.id   AF-A0A0D3H0J9-F1
#
_cell.length_a   1.000
_cell.length_b   1.000
_cell.length_c   1.000
_cell.angle_alpha   90.00
_cell.angle_beta   90.00
_cell.angle_gamma   90.00
#
_symmetry.space_group_name_H-M   'P 1'
#
loop_
_entity.id
_entity.type
_entity.pdbx_description
1 polymer ?
#
loop_
_entity_poly.entity_id
_entity_poly.type
_entity_poly.pdbx_seq_one_letter_code
_entity_poly.pdbx_strand_id
1 'polypeptide(L)'
;MSQRHAIGLARSKDGVRWRKAGKVLEGGKAGSFDEGGVRHGHVVRDRAAGRYVMVYEGVDANGRVSIGMAVSEDGLKGWRRSSELPILCPSDDDEGWDSTVVGSPCLVQMDGAYDWRMYYTGVGRDGEAAIGMAYSEGHGLQKFEKWDAVLM
;
A
#
# COMPACT_ATOMS: atom_id res chain seq x y z
N MET A 1 -13.52 13.47 -13.00
CA MET A 1 -12.11 13.41 -13.44
C MET A 1 -11.81 11.98 -13.91
N SER A 2 -10.96 11.78 -14.92
CA SER A 2 -10.60 10.43 -15.37
C SER A 2 -9.56 9.84 -14.43
N GLN A 3 -9.83 8.62 -13.94
CA GLN A 3 -8.87 7.78 -13.23
C GLN A 3 -7.58 7.65 -14.06
N ARG A 4 -6.43 8.09 -13.52
CA ARG A 4 -5.17 8.15 -14.28
C ARG A 4 -4.32 6.89 -14.12
N HIS A 5 -4.43 6.20 -12.98
CA HIS A 5 -3.59 5.06 -12.64
C HIS A 5 -4.42 3.85 -12.20
N ALA A 6 -3.93 2.66 -12.56
CA ALA A 6 -4.51 1.38 -12.15
C ALA A 6 -3.39 0.35 -12.00
N ILE A 7 -3.59 -0.64 -11.14
CA ILE A 7 -2.71 -1.79 -10.99
C ILE A 7 -3.19 -2.89 -11.93
N GLY A 8 -2.29 -3.43 -12.74
CA GLY A 8 -2.57 -4.51 -13.68
C GLY A 8 -1.85 -5.80 -13.32
N LEU A 9 -2.38 -6.92 -13.84
CA LEU A 9 -1.76 -8.25 -13.73
C LEU A 9 -1.06 -8.60 -15.04
N ALA A 10 0.12 -9.21 -14.92
CA ALA A 10 0.78 -9.90 -16.01
C ALA A 10 1.18 -11.31 -15.56
N ARG A 11 1.27 -12.24 -16.51
CA ARG A 11 1.67 -13.64 -16.26
C ARG A 11 2.84 -14.02 -17.15
N SER A 12 3.78 -14.77 -16.58
CA SER A 12 4.90 -15.37 -17.29
C SER A 12 5.10 -16.81 -16.80
N LYS A 13 5.65 -17.66 -17.67
CA LYS A 13 6.11 -19.01 -17.31
C LYS A 13 7.63 -19.06 -17.08
N ASP A 14 8.37 -18.06 -17.56
CA ASP A 14 9.83 -18.02 -17.59
C ASP A 14 10.43 -16.80 -16.85
N GLY A 15 9.58 -15.91 -16.33
CA GLY A 15 9.99 -14.67 -15.68
C GLY A 15 10.47 -13.56 -16.64
N VAL A 16 10.58 -13.85 -17.93
CA VAL A 16 11.15 -12.94 -18.95
C VAL A 16 10.09 -12.46 -19.93
N ARG A 17 9.24 -13.35 -20.44
CA ARG A 17 8.16 -13.03 -21.38
C ARG A 17 6.84 -12.92 -20.65
N TRP A 18 6.24 -11.75 -20.70
CA TRP A 18 5.03 -11.43 -19.93
C TRP A 18 3.83 -11.16 -20.83
N ARG A 19 2.68 -11.76 -20.49
CA ARG A 19 1.38 -11.44 -21.09
C ARG A 19 0.54 -10.66 -20.09
N LYS A 20 0.09 -9.47 -20.50
CA LYS A 20 -0.84 -8.65 -19.72
C LYS A 20 -2.21 -9.34 -19.66
N ALA A 21 -2.78 -9.41 -18.46
CA ALA A 21 -4.10 -10.00 -18.19
C ALA A 21 -5.20 -8.94 -17.97
N GLY A 22 -4.82 -7.67 -17.78
CA GLY A 22 -5.75 -6.56 -17.58
C GLY A 22 -5.52 -5.86 -16.24
N LYS A 23 -6.41 -4.92 -15.92
CA LYS A 23 -6.43 -4.21 -14.64
C LYS A 23 -7.03 -5.11 -13.56
N VAL A 24 -6.51 -5.02 -12.34
CA VAL A 24 -6.98 -5.78 -11.17
C VAL A 24 -7.41 -4.90 -10.02
N LEU A 25 -6.94 -3.65 -9.97
CA LEU A 25 -7.42 -2.62 -9.06
C LEU A 25 -7.37 -1.27 -9.79
N GLU A 26 -8.50 -0.56 -9.78
CA GLU A 26 -8.65 0.80 -10.30
C GLU A 26 -8.95 1.73 -9.13
N GLY A 27 -8.78 3.05 -9.29
CA GLY A 27 -9.08 3.99 -8.20
C GLY A 27 -10.54 3.95 -7.74
N GLY A 28 -10.79 4.55 -6.58
CA GLY A 28 -12.10 4.54 -5.95
C GLY A 28 -13.09 5.53 -6.56
N LYS A 29 -14.22 5.67 -5.87
CA LYS A 29 -15.25 6.67 -6.19
C LYS A 29 -14.74 8.09 -5.89
N ALA A 30 -15.44 9.10 -6.40
CA ALA A 30 -15.11 10.49 -6.09
C ALA A 30 -15.05 10.74 -4.57
N GLY A 31 -14.02 11.46 -4.13
CA GLY A 31 -13.72 11.75 -2.72
C GLY A 31 -13.04 10.61 -1.94
N SER A 32 -12.70 9.48 -2.57
CA SER A 32 -11.83 8.49 -1.92
C SER A 32 -10.36 8.93 -1.96
N PHE A 33 -9.55 8.43 -1.02
CA PHE A 33 -8.11 8.70 -0.98
C PHE A 33 -7.33 8.23 -2.22
N ASP A 34 -7.99 7.46 -3.08
CA ASP A 34 -7.46 6.89 -4.31
C ASP A 34 -8.31 7.20 -5.54
N GLU A 35 -9.11 8.28 -5.50
CA GLU A 35 -10.01 8.66 -6.61
C GLU A 35 -9.25 9.07 -7.89
N GLY A 36 -7.99 9.49 -7.77
CA GLY A 36 -7.10 9.80 -8.88
C GLY A 36 -6.41 8.55 -9.46
N GLY A 37 -6.46 7.43 -8.74
CA GLY A 37 -5.95 6.13 -9.17
C GLY A 37 -5.09 5.44 -8.13
N VAL A 38 -4.65 4.23 -8.46
CA VAL A 38 -3.79 3.39 -7.61
C VAL A 38 -2.45 3.06 -8.28
N ARG A 39 -1.37 2.96 -7.48
CA ARG A 39 0.01 2.70 -7.93
C ARG A 39 0.79 1.83 -6.93
N HIS A 40 2.01 1.42 -7.31
CA HIS A 40 3.00 0.76 -6.45
C HIS A 40 2.44 -0.33 -5.51
N GLY A 41 1.72 -1.30 -6.08
CA GLY A 41 1.15 -2.40 -5.32
C GLY A 41 2.20 -3.45 -4.92
N HIS A 42 2.16 -3.89 -3.67
CA HIS A 42 2.96 -5.02 -3.17
C HIS A 42 2.04 -6.13 -2.62
N VAL A 43 2.16 -7.33 -3.17
CA VAL A 43 1.27 -8.47 -2.87
C VAL A 43 1.99 -9.51 -2.02
N VAL A 44 1.37 -9.93 -0.92
CA VAL A 44 1.85 -10.98 -0.03
C VAL A 44 0.73 -11.97 0.27
N ARG A 45 1.06 -13.24 0.42
CA ARG A 45 0.12 -14.25 0.93
C ARG A 45 0.05 -14.17 2.45
N ASP A 46 -1.13 -13.90 2.97
CA ASP A 46 -1.44 -14.04 4.40
C ASP A 46 -1.50 -15.53 4.75
N ARG A 47 -0.45 -16.01 5.42
CA ARG A 47 -0.30 -17.42 5.78
C ARG A 47 -1.38 -17.90 6.74
N ALA A 48 -1.91 -17.02 7.59
CA ALA A 48 -2.88 -17.36 8.63
C ALA A 48 -4.29 -17.45 8.06
N ALA A 49 -4.69 -16.47 7.25
CA ALA A 49 -6.03 -16.44 6.65
C ALA A 49 -6.12 -17.18 5.31
N GLY A 50 -4.99 -17.60 4.72
CA GLY A 50 -4.96 -18.34 3.45
C GLY A 50 -5.31 -17.53 2.20
N ARG A 51 -5.33 -16.19 2.31
CA ARG A 51 -5.66 -15.24 1.24
C ARG A 51 -4.45 -14.38 0.85
N TYR A 52 -4.65 -13.48 -0.11
CA TYR A 52 -3.65 -12.51 -0.55
C TYR A 52 -4.01 -11.11 -0.11
N VAL A 53 -2.99 -10.33 0.23
CA VAL A 53 -3.06 -8.94 0.66
C VAL A 53 -2.23 -8.12 -0.31
N MET A 54 -2.76 -6.97 -0.72
CA MET A 54 -2.06 -5.95 -1.48
C MET A 54 -2.06 -4.66 -0.67
N VAL A 55 -0.88 -4.15 -0.37
CA VAL A 55 -0.72 -2.74 0.02
C VAL A 55 -0.40 -1.94 -1.24
N TYR A 56 -0.96 -0.73 -1.38
CA TYR A 56 -0.84 0.07 -2.60
C TYR A 56 -0.88 1.56 -2.30
N GLU A 57 -0.33 2.38 -3.19
CA GLU A 57 -0.53 3.83 -3.15
C GLU A 57 -1.89 4.21 -3.72
N GLY A 58 -2.65 4.99 -2.96
CA GLY A 58 -3.81 5.74 -3.43
C GLY A 58 -3.45 7.20 -3.66
N VAL A 59 -3.91 7.75 -4.79
CA VAL A 59 -3.76 9.16 -5.14
C VAL A 59 -5.13 9.84 -5.06
N ASP A 60 -5.28 10.87 -4.23
CA ASP A 60 -6.54 11.61 -4.09
C ASP A 60 -6.76 12.64 -5.22
N ALA A 61 -7.85 13.40 -5.22
CA ALA A 61 -8.12 14.44 -6.22
C ALA A 61 -7.03 15.53 -6.30
N ASN A 62 -6.33 15.79 -5.19
CA ASN A 62 -5.30 16.82 -5.10
C ASN A 62 -3.90 16.28 -5.42
N GLY A 63 -3.78 14.99 -5.68
CA GLY A 63 -2.51 14.32 -5.94
C GLY A 63 -1.76 13.88 -4.68
N ARG A 64 -2.37 14.00 -3.48
CA ARG A 64 -1.77 13.50 -2.24
C ARG A 64 -1.72 11.97 -2.29
N VAL A 65 -0.57 11.42 -1.89
CA VAL A 65 -0.34 9.98 -1.88
C VAL A 65 -0.47 9.45 -0.46
N SER A 66 -1.23 8.36 -0.32
CA SER A 66 -1.37 7.61 0.93
C SER A 66 -1.40 6.10 0.63
N ILE A 67 -1.25 5.26 1.64
CA ILE A 67 -1.17 3.81 1.45
C ILE A 67 -2.50 3.17 1.84
N GLY A 68 -3.09 2.41 0.93
CA GLY A 68 -4.29 1.61 1.13
C GLY A 68 -3.99 0.11 1.18
N MET A 69 -5.02 -0.67 1.51
CA MET A 69 -4.97 -2.14 1.51
C MET A 69 -6.16 -2.76 0.80
N ALA A 70 -5.92 -3.85 0.07
CA ALA A 70 -6.92 -4.70 -0.55
C ALA A 70 -6.61 -6.18 -0.33
N VAL A 71 -7.63 -7.03 -0.39
CA VAL A 71 -7.51 -8.48 -0.25
C VAL A 71 -8.13 -9.23 -1.43
N SER A 72 -7.60 -10.40 -1.73
CA SER A 72 -8.12 -11.33 -2.73
C SER A 72 -7.92 -12.76 -2.23
N GLU A 73 -8.86 -13.67 -2.54
CA GLU A 73 -8.72 -15.09 -2.17
C GLU A 73 -7.62 -15.79 -2.98
N ASP A 74 -7.45 -15.41 -4.26
CA ASP A 74 -6.54 -16.08 -5.19
C ASP A 74 -5.32 -15.24 -5.61
N GLY A 75 -5.30 -13.95 -5.24
CA GLY A 75 -4.23 -13.02 -5.57
C GLY A 75 -4.20 -12.60 -7.04
N LEU A 76 -5.16 -13.04 -7.84
CA LEU A 76 -5.22 -12.81 -9.29
C LEU A 76 -6.37 -11.87 -9.68
N LYS A 77 -7.50 -11.95 -8.98
CA LYS A 77 -8.71 -11.19 -9.30
C LYS A 77 -9.53 -10.90 -8.04
N GLY A 78 -10.62 -10.14 -8.21
CA GLY A 78 -11.59 -9.92 -7.14
C GLY A 78 -10.99 -9.19 -5.93
N TRP A 79 -10.00 -8.33 -6.17
CA TRP A 79 -9.40 -7.50 -5.14
C TRP A 79 -10.46 -6.57 -4.55
N ARG A 80 -10.61 -6.63 -3.23
CA ARG A 80 -11.54 -5.78 -2.47
C ARG A 80 -10.74 -4.92 -1.51
N ARG A 81 -10.98 -3.60 -1.52
CA ARG A 81 -10.43 -2.69 -0.52
C ARG A 81 -10.84 -3.15 0.87
N SER A 82 -9.92 -3.08 1.81
CA SER A 82 -10.17 -3.48 3.20
C SER A 82 -10.74 -2.34 4.05
N SER A 83 -10.58 -1.10 3.60
CA SER A 83 -11.08 0.12 4.24
C SER A 83 -11.35 1.19 3.17
N GLU A 84 -12.28 2.10 3.45
CA GLU A 84 -12.47 3.34 2.66
C GLU A 84 -11.44 4.42 3.02
N LEU A 85 -10.73 4.25 4.15
CA LEU A 85 -9.65 5.12 4.60
C LEU A 85 -8.28 4.49 4.30
N PRO A 86 -7.24 5.29 4.06
CA PRO A 86 -5.88 4.78 3.96
C PRO A 86 -5.43 4.14 5.28
N ILE A 87 -4.57 3.12 5.19
CA ILE A 87 -3.94 2.46 6.34
C ILE A 87 -2.67 3.18 6.81
N LEU A 88 -2.09 4.06 5.98
CA LEU A 88 -0.99 4.95 6.35
C LEU A 88 -1.08 6.28 5.57
N CYS A 89 -0.91 7.39 6.29
CA CYS A 89 -0.87 8.74 5.74
C CYS A 89 0.52 9.39 5.96
N PRO A 90 0.87 10.41 5.17
CA PRO A 90 1.91 11.37 5.56
C PRO A 90 1.66 11.90 6.97
N SER A 91 2.73 12.22 7.69
CA SER A 91 2.65 12.76 9.06
C SER A 91 1.76 14.01 9.11
N ASP A 92 1.02 14.15 10.21
CA ASP A 92 0.33 15.41 10.54
C ASP A 92 1.29 16.46 11.14
N ASP A 93 2.47 16.02 11.59
CA ASP A 93 3.59 16.93 11.88
C ASP A 93 4.26 17.33 10.57
N ASP A 94 4.10 18.60 10.24
CA ASP A 94 4.65 19.26 9.07
C ASP A 94 6.19 19.17 8.97
N GLU A 95 6.88 19.12 10.10
CA GLU A 95 8.35 18.98 10.18
C GLU A 95 8.77 17.49 10.27
N GLY A 96 7.80 16.57 10.23
CA GLY A 96 8.06 15.14 10.17
C GLY A 96 8.80 14.73 8.90
N TRP A 97 9.72 13.78 9.02
CA TRP A 97 10.53 13.27 7.90
C TRP A 97 9.72 12.61 6.78
N ASP A 98 8.43 12.31 7.00
CA ASP A 98 7.49 11.77 6.02
C ASP A 98 6.19 12.59 5.90
N SER A 99 6.28 13.90 6.16
CA SER A 99 5.11 14.81 6.18
C SER A 99 4.51 15.09 4.80
N THR A 100 5.27 14.90 3.71
CA THR A 100 4.79 15.24 2.36
C THR A 100 4.35 14.01 1.55
N VAL A 101 5.11 12.92 1.62
CA VAL A 101 4.85 11.68 0.86
C VAL A 101 5.06 10.48 1.76
N VAL A 102 4.14 9.52 1.68
CA VAL A 102 4.37 8.13 2.04
C VAL A 102 4.07 7.26 0.82
N GLY A 103 4.95 6.33 0.48
CA GLY A 103 4.81 5.54 -0.74
C GLY A 103 5.72 4.33 -0.79
N SER A 104 5.75 3.67 -1.95
CA SER A 104 6.52 2.44 -2.21
C SER A 104 6.41 1.40 -1.09
N PRO A 105 5.20 0.96 -0.71
CA PRO A 105 5.01 0.06 0.42
C PRO A 105 5.60 -1.34 0.14
N CYS A 106 6.23 -1.92 1.15
CA CYS A 106 6.69 -3.30 1.18
C CYS A 106 6.18 -3.97 2.46
N LEU A 107 5.14 -4.80 2.31
CA LEU A 107 4.54 -5.54 3.41
C LEU A 107 5.29 -6.86 3.64
N VAL A 108 5.53 -7.21 4.90
CA VAL A 108 6.21 -8.44 5.31
C VAL A 108 5.45 -9.08 6.47
N GLN A 109 5.09 -10.35 6.32
CA GLN A 109 4.56 -11.16 7.42
C GLN A 109 5.73 -11.79 8.18
N MET A 110 5.87 -11.46 9.45
CA MET A 110 6.88 -11.99 10.35
C MET A 110 6.50 -13.42 10.80
N ASP A 111 7.28 -14.00 11.71
CA ASP A 111 7.08 -15.38 12.16
C ASP A 111 5.73 -15.57 12.89
N GLY A 112 5.25 -14.53 13.58
CA GLY A 112 3.92 -14.50 14.16
C GLY A 112 2.83 -14.47 13.08
N ALA A 113 1.79 -15.31 13.24
CA ALA A 113 0.67 -15.41 12.31
C ALA A 113 -0.02 -14.05 12.02
N TYR A 114 0.05 -13.11 12.96
CA TYR A 114 -0.55 -11.78 12.86
C TYR A 114 0.47 -10.64 13.03
N ASP A 115 1.77 -10.95 12.98
CA ASP A 115 2.83 -9.95 13.09
C ASP A 115 3.23 -9.47 11.69
N TRP A 116 2.93 -8.19 11.41
CA TRP A 116 3.12 -7.59 10.10
C TRP A 116 3.91 -6.29 10.22
N ARG A 117 4.90 -6.16 9.32
CA ARG A 117 5.68 -4.94 9.14
C ARG A 117 5.48 -4.41 7.73
N MET A 118 5.33 -3.10 7.62
CA MET A 118 5.31 -2.40 6.35
C MET A 118 6.49 -1.43 6.33
N TYR A 119 7.46 -1.71 5.47
CA TYR A 119 8.48 -0.73 5.13
C TYR A 119 7.92 0.21 4.07
N TYR A 120 8.21 1.49 4.16
CA TYR A 120 7.73 2.50 3.23
C TYR A 120 8.76 3.60 3.04
N THR A 121 8.68 4.29 1.90
CA THR A 121 9.44 5.52 1.68
C THR A 121 8.64 6.69 2.24
N GLY A 122 9.30 7.54 3.01
CA GLY A 122 8.78 8.83 3.45
C GLY A 122 9.61 9.98 2.88
N VAL A 123 8.97 11.12 2.65
CA VAL A 123 9.63 12.35 2.21
C VAL A 123 9.16 13.53 3.06
N GLY A 124 10.13 14.29 3.58
CA GLY A 124 9.90 15.49 4.38
C GLY A 124 9.73 16.73 3.50
N ARG A 125 9.58 17.90 4.13
CA ARG A 125 9.50 19.19 3.41
C ARG A 125 10.81 19.62 2.75
N ASP A 126 11.92 19.16 3.29
CA ASP A 126 13.27 19.34 2.72
C ASP A 126 13.46 18.54 1.42
N GLY A 127 12.56 17.60 1.12
CA GLY A 127 12.61 16.73 -0.04
C GLY A 127 13.52 15.51 0.15
N GLU A 128 14.09 15.32 1.33
CA GLU A 128 14.92 14.16 1.65
C GLU A 128 14.05 12.92 1.81
N ALA A 129 14.49 11.82 1.19
CA ALA A 129 13.79 10.54 1.23
C ALA A 129 14.44 9.59 2.22
N ALA A 130 13.63 8.98 3.10
CA ALA A 130 14.07 7.97 4.05
C ALA A 130 13.16 6.73 4.01
N ILE A 131 13.61 5.65 4.64
CA ILE A 131 12.82 4.42 4.79
C ILE A 131 12.30 4.36 6.23
N GLY A 132 10.97 4.32 6.36
CA GLY A 132 10.29 4.08 7.63
C GLY A 132 9.78 2.66 7.74
N MET A 133 9.35 2.31 8.94
CA MET A 133 8.65 1.07 9.23
C MET A 133 7.37 1.40 9.97
N ALA A 134 6.28 0.74 9.60
CA ALA A 134 5.03 0.75 10.33
C ALA A 134 4.63 -0.69 10.65
N TYR A 135 3.98 -0.92 11.78
CA TYR A 135 3.63 -2.26 12.26
C TYR A 135 2.16 -2.33 12.65
N SER A 136 1.60 -3.53 12.63
CA SER A 136 0.23 -3.80 13.07
C SER A 136 0.28 -4.83 14.19
N GLU A 137 -0.21 -4.47 15.38
CA GLU A 137 -0.39 -5.40 16.51
C GLU A 137 -1.83 -5.92 16.59
N GLY A 138 -2.00 -7.20 16.97
CA GLY A 138 -3.30 -7.82 17.22
C GLY A 138 -3.85 -8.68 16.08
N HIS A 139 -5.08 -9.17 16.25
CA HIS A 139 -5.74 -10.06 15.29
C HIS A 139 -6.29 -9.28 14.09
N GLY A 140 -5.42 -8.86 13.16
CA GLY A 140 -5.83 -8.36 11.85
C GLY A 140 -4.97 -7.25 11.28
N LEU A 141 -5.03 -7.09 9.95
CA LEU A 141 -4.29 -6.11 9.14
C LEU A 141 -4.97 -4.73 9.06
N GLN A 142 -5.71 -4.31 10.08
CA GLN A 142 -6.64 -3.18 9.94
C GLN A 142 -6.01 -1.80 10.14
N LYS A 143 -4.89 -1.70 10.85
CA LYS A 143 -4.23 -0.43 11.17
C LYS A 143 -2.72 -0.63 11.28
N PHE A 144 -1.95 0.29 10.72
CA PHE A 144 -0.51 0.34 10.89
C PHE A 144 -0.12 1.57 11.70
N GLU A 145 0.79 1.40 12.64
CA GLU A 145 1.37 2.46 13.46
C GLU A 145 2.83 2.65 13.06
N LYS A 146 3.24 3.90 12.84
CA LYS A 146 4.63 4.22 12.49
C LYS A 146 5.52 3.87 13.68
N TRP A 147 6.60 3.15 13.43
CA TRP A 147 7.62 2.91 14.43
C TRP A 147 8.57 4.10 14.45
N ASP A 148 8.76 4.72 15.62
CA ASP A 148 9.74 5.80 15.78
C ASP A 148 11.14 5.30 15.42
N ALA A 149 11.83 6.01 14.52
CA ALA A 149 13.14 5.60 14.04
C ALA A 149 14.12 5.36 15.21
N VAL A 150 14.68 4.14 15.28
CA VAL A 150 15.64 3.76 16.34
C VAL A 150 17.08 4.17 15.99
N LEU A 151 17.33 4.72 14.81
CA LEU A 151 18.68 5.11 14.41
C LEU A 151 18.63 6.44 13.64
N MET A 152 18.95 7.52 14.37
CA MET A 152 19.58 8.72 13.83
C MET A 152 21.07 8.68 14.13
#